data_AF-A0AAF0X3C3-F1
#
_entry.id   AF-A0AAF0X3C3-F1
#
_cell.length_a   1.000
_cell.length_b   1.000
_cell.length_c   1.000
_cell.angle_alpha   90.00
_cell.angle_beta   90.00
_cell.angle_gamma   90.00
#
_symmetry.space_group_name_H-M   'P 1'
#
loop_
_entity.id
_entity.type
_entity.pdbx_description
1 polymer ?
#
loop_
_entity_poly.entity_id
_entity_poly.type
_entity_poly.pdbx_seq_one_letter_code
_entity_poly.pdbx_strand_id
1 'polypeptide(L)'
;MHFLLTTLKVVYVLSTPVPEEIENETIEQTSQRCKWENDDYICRGHILNGMSDSLFDVYQNVESAKELWDSLESKYMAEDASSKKFLVSNFMNYKMVDSRPVMEQYNELLRILG
;
A
#
# COMPACT_ATOMS: atom_id res chain seq x y z
N MET A 1 -8.67 -3.95 -1.65
CA MET A 1 -8.97 -2.66 -0.99
C MET A 1 -9.37 -1.54 -1.94
N HIS A 2 -8.60 -1.21 -2.97
CA HIS A 2 -8.91 -0.08 -3.87
C HIS A 2 -10.33 -0.11 -4.48
N PHE A 3 -10.78 -1.28 -4.95
CA PHE A 3 -12.14 -1.44 -5.48
C PHE A 3 -13.22 -1.02 -4.48
N LEU A 4 -13.12 -1.47 -3.22
CA LEU A 4 -14.08 -1.13 -2.16
C LEU A 4 -14.11 0.39 -1.89
N LEU A 5 -12.94 1.02 -1.75
CA LEU A 5 -12.83 2.46 -1.51
C LEU A 5 -13.39 3.29 -2.69
N THR A 6 -13.26 2.76 -3.91
CA THR A 6 -13.86 3.36 -5.11
C THR A 6 -15.38 3.23 -5.11
N THR A 7 -15.92 2.06 -4.74
CA THR A 7 -17.37 1.84 -4.61
C THR A 7 -17.98 2.76 -3.55
N LEU A 8 -17.28 2.98 -2.44
CA LEU A 8 -17.67 3.90 -1.37
C LEU A 8 -17.47 5.38 -1.74
N LYS A 9 -16.82 5.67 -2.87
CA LYS A 9 -16.48 7.01 -3.35
C LYS A 9 -15.60 7.83 -2.40
N VAL A 10 -14.78 7.16 -1.60
CA VAL A 10 -13.84 7.81 -0.65
C VAL A 10 -12.39 7.79 -1.11
N VAL A 11 -12.06 7.04 -2.17
CA VAL A 11 -10.67 6.87 -2.64
C VAL A 11 -9.94 8.18 -2.97
N TYR A 12 -10.68 9.25 -3.31
CA TYR A 12 -10.12 10.54 -3.66
C TYR A 12 -9.37 11.23 -2.50
N VAL A 13 -9.67 10.90 -1.25
CA VAL A 13 -8.95 11.45 -0.08
C VAL A 13 -7.48 11.02 -0.05
N LEU A 14 -7.12 9.98 -0.80
CA LEU A 14 -5.73 9.52 -0.96
C LEU A 14 -4.94 10.36 -1.97
N SER A 15 -5.55 11.33 -2.64
CA SER A 15 -4.85 12.20 -3.61
C SER A 15 -5.20 13.68 -3.47
N THR A 16 -6.36 13.99 -2.90
CA THR A 16 -6.82 15.36 -2.66
C THR A 16 -6.45 15.82 -1.25
N PRO A 17 -5.76 16.97 -1.11
CA PRO A 17 -5.43 17.51 0.21
C PRO A 17 -6.68 17.90 1.00
N VAL A 18 -6.53 17.98 2.32
CA VAL A 18 -7.58 18.51 3.22
C VAL A 18 -7.91 19.96 2.82
N PRO A 19 -9.20 20.33 2.71
CA PRO A 19 -9.59 21.72 2.50
C PRO A 19 -9.11 22.61 3.65
N GLU A 20 -8.46 23.73 3.34
CA GLU A 20 -7.99 24.69 4.34
C GLU A 20 -9.17 25.33 5.09
N GLU A 21 -8.95 25.58 6.39
CA GLU A 21 -9.87 26.37 7.20
C GLU A 21 -9.60 27.87 7.00
N ILE A 22 -10.63 28.62 6.62
CA ILE A 22 -10.55 30.06 6.36
C ILE A 22 -11.55 30.84 7.23
N GLU A 23 -11.15 32.03 7.65
CA GLU A 23 -11.84 32.82 8.69
C GLU A 23 -13.26 33.26 8.31
N ASN A 24 -13.61 33.26 7.02
CA ASN A 24 -14.92 33.66 6.48
C ASN A 24 -15.51 32.58 5.56
N GLU A 25 -15.54 31.34 6.04
CA GLU A 25 -16.15 30.26 5.28
C GLU A 25 -17.62 30.49 5.00
N THR A 26 -17.98 30.23 3.75
CA THR A 26 -19.35 29.97 3.38
C THR A 26 -19.80 28.63 3.95
N ILE A 27 -21.11 28.48 4.17
CA ILE A 27 -21.73 27.20 4.60
C ILE A 27 -21.33 26.05 3.66
N GLU A 28 -21.17 26.34 2.37
CA GLU A 28 -20.76 25.34 1.38
C GLU A 28 -19.32 24.86 1.60
N GLN A 29 -18.38 25.76 1.92
CA GLN A 29 -16.98 25.40 2.20
C GLN A 29 -16.86 24.56 3.46
N THR A 30 -17.54 24.95 4.55
CA THR A 30 -17.56 24.15 5.79
C THR A 30 -18.17 22.77 5.53
N SER A 31 -19.25 22.67 4.75
CA SER A 31 -19.87 21.40 4.37
C SER A 31 -18.91 20.51 3.57
N GLN A 32 -18.15 21.10 2.64
CA GLN A 32 -17.14 20.38 1.87
C GLN A 32 -16.01 19.85 2.76
N ARG A 33 -15.50 20.65 3.72
CA ARG A 33 -14.49 20.18 4.68
C ARG A 33 -15.03 19.03 5.55
N CYS A 34 -16.19 19.20 6.18
CA CYS A 34 -16.78 18.15 7.02
C CYS A 34 -17.02 16.85 6.24
N LYS A 35 -17.42 16.96 4.96
CA LYS A 35 -17.54 15.79 4.08
C LYS A 35 -16.18 15.13 3.85
N TRP A 36 -15.14 15.91 3.56
CA TRP A 36 -13.79 15.39 3.35
C TRP A 36 -13.28 14.67 4.60
N GLU A 37 -13.44 15.26 5.79
CA GLU A 37 -13.04 14.66 7.07
C GLU A 37 -13.76 13.33 7.34
N ASN A 38 -15.06 13.28 7.05
CA ASN A 38 -15.82 12.04 7.17
C ASN A 38 -15.34 10.97 6.17
N ASP A 39 -15.08 11.36 4.92
CA ASP A 39 -14.60 10.44 3.89
C ASP A 39 -13.18 9.94 4.21
N ASP A 40 -12.31 10.78 4.79
CA ASP A 40 -10.99 10.38 5.29
C ASP A 40 -11.11 9.35 6.43
N TYR A 41 -11.97 9.62 7.41
CA TYR A 41 -12.25 8.68 8.51
C TYR A 41 -12.72 7.31 7.99
N ILE A 42 -13.68 7.30 7.05
CA ILE A 42 -14.20 6.07 6.44
C ILE A 42 -13.08 5.35 5.67
N CYS A 43 -12.32 6.07 4.86
CA CYS A 43 -11.23 5.50 4.07
C CYS A 43 -10.17 4.85 4.99
N ARG A 44 -9.72 5.59 6.01
CA ARG A 44 -8.76 5.13 7.02
C ARG A 44 -9.27 3.89 7.75
N GLY A 45 -10.51 3.92 8.23
CA GLY A 45 -11.13 2.79 8.91
C GLY A 45 -11.20 1.53 8.05
N HIS A 46 -11.53 1.67 6.76
CA HIS A 46 -11.54 0.52 5.84
C HIS A 46 -10.16 -0.04 5.55
N ILE A 47 -9.13 0.81 5.42
CA ILE A 47 -7.75 0.36 5.25
C ILE A 47 -7.30 -0.43 6.49
N LEU A 48 -7.54 0.11 7.69
CA LEU A 48 -7.21 -0.54 8.96
C LEU A 48 -7.94 -1.88 9.15
N ASN A 49 -9.25 -1.92 8.84
CA ASN A 49 -10.06 -3.15 8.94
C ASN A 49 -9.60 -4.26 7.97
N GLY A 50 -8.83 -3.92 6.93
CA GLY A 50 -8.24 -4.90 6.01
C GLY A 50 -6.94 -5.52 6.52
N MET A 51 -6.42 -5.09 7.67
CA MET A 51 -5.14 -5.53 8.22
C MET A 51 -5.29 -6.67 9.23
N SER A 52 -4.20 -7.39 9.47
CA SER A 52 -4.08 -8.27 10.64
C SER A 52 -3.90 -7.46 11.91
N ASP A 53 -4.24 -8.04 13.07
CA ASP A 53 -4.12 -7.39 14.39
C ASP A 53 -2.72 -6.79 14.62
N SER A 54 -1.67 -7.53 14.27
CA SER A 54 -0.28 -7.08 14.40
C SER A 54 0.05 -5.83 13.58
N LEU A 55 -0.57 -5.66 12.42
CA LEU A 55 -0.39 -4.47 11.57
C LEU A 55 -1.28 -3.34 12.06
N PHE A 56 -2.52 -3.65 12.46
CA PHE A 56 -3.43 -2.69 13.06
C PHE A 56 -2.77 -2.02 14.28
N ASP A 57 -2.15 -2.80 15.17
CA ASP A 57 -1.50 -2.28 16.37
C ASP A 57 -0.42 -1.21 16.06
N VAL A 58 0.29 -1.39 14.95
CA VAL A 58 1.34 -0.47 14.48
C VAL A 58 0.75 0.80 13.87
N TYR A 59 -0.36 0.68 13.12
CA TYR A 59 -0.85 1.76 12.25
C TYR A 59 -2.12 2.46 12.76
N GLN A 60 -2.78 1.98 13.83
CA GLN A 60 -4.06 2.49 14.32
C GLN A 60 -4.05 4.00 14.68
N ASN A 61 -2.88 4.53 15.05
CA ASN A 61 -2.73 5.93 15.48
C ASN A 61 -2.32 6.88 14.34
N VAL A 62 -2.23 6.40 13.10
CA VAL A 62 -1.96 7.27 11.94
C VAL A 62 -3.18 8.18 11.71
N GLU A 63 -2.93 9.48 11.53
CA GLU A 63 -3.99 10.50 11.63
C GLU A 63 -4.87 10.56 10.38
N SER A 64 -4.31 10.32 9.19
CA SER A 64 -5.02 10.43 7.91
C SER A 64 -4.97 9.16 7.08
N ALA A 65 -5.96 8.95 6.22
CA ALA A 65 -5.94 7.84 5.27
C ALA A 65 -4.76 7.96 4.29
N LYS A 66 -4.39 9.19 3.91
CA LYS A 66 -3.25 9.48 3.03
C LYS A 66 -1.93 9.04 3.63
N GLU A 67 -1.64 9.47 4.85
CA GLU A 67 -0.39 9.13 5.54
C GLU A 67 -0.28 7.62 5.77
N LEU A 68 -1.41 6.98 6.12
CA LEU A 68 -1.48 5.54 6.27
C LEU A 68 -1.17 4.84 4.95
N TRP A 69 -1.81 5.26 3.86
CA TRP A 69 -1.59 4.70 2.54
C TRP A 69 -0.15 4.86 2.08
N ASP A 70 0.44 6.05 2.24
CA ASP A 70 1.82 6.33 1.85
C ASP A 70 2.83 5.52 2.65
N SER A 71 2.59 5.35 3.95
CA SER A 71 3.43 4.51 4.82
C SER A 71 3.43 3.05 4.37
N LEU A 72 2.26 2.53 3.99
CA LEU A 72 2.12 1.19 3.45
C LEU A 72 2.79 1.05 2.09
N GLU A 73 2.59 2.04 1.20
CA GLU A 73 3.18 2.04 -0.13
C GLU A 73 4.70 2.09 -0.06
N SER A 74 5.25 2.99 0.76
CA SER A 74 6.69 3.12 0.98
C SER A 74 7.31 1.84 1.51
N LYS A 75 6.69 1.21 2.52
CA LYS A 75 7.21 -0.01 3.14
C LYS A 75 7.11 -1.21 2.20
N TYR A 76 5.93 -1.46 1.64
CA TYR A 76 5.66 -2.72 0.96
C TYR A 76 5.88 -2.67 -0.56
N MET A 77 5.73 -1.52 -1.23
CA MET A 77 5.98 -1.43 -2.68
C MET A 77 7.48 -1.28 -2.99
N ALA A 78 8.25 -0.61 -2.13
CA ALA A 78 9.71 -0.56 -2.28
C ALA A 78 10.36 -1.92 -1.98
N GLU A 79 9.87 -2.63 -0.96
CA GLU A 79 10.28 -4.00 -0.65
C GLU A 79 9.89 -4.98 -1.77
N ASP A 80 8.70 -4.86 -2.35
CA ASP A 80 8.26 -5.72 -3.47
C ASP A 80 9.12 -5.46 -4.73
N ALA A 81 9.37 -4.20 -5.08
CA ALA A 81 10.25 -3.86 -6.20
C ALA A 81 11.70 -4.34 -5.99
N SER A 82 12.23 -4.21 -4.77
CA SER A 82 13.59 -4.66 -4.41
C SER A 82 13.69 -6.18 -4.39
N SER A 83 12.69 -6.87 -3.84
CA SER A 83 12.61 -8.33 -3.82
C SER A 83 12.51 -8.88 -5.23
N LYS A 84 11.62 -8.34 -6.08
CA LYS A 84 11.52 -8.71 -7.50
C LYS A 84 12.84 -8.47 -8.24
N LYS A 85 13.50 -7.33 -8.01
CA LYS A 85 14.82 -7.05 -8.61
C LYS A 85 15.89 -8.04 -8.16
N PHE A 86 15.87 -8.45 -6.89
CA PHE A 86 16.77 -9.47 -6.34
C PHE A 86 16.52 -10.84 -6.97
N LEU A 87 15.25 -11.27 -7.13
CA LEU A 87 14.90 -12.52 -7.82
C LEU A 87 15.38 -12.51 -9.28
N VAL A 88 15.15 -11.41 -10.01
CA VAL A 88 15.64 -11.25 -11.39
C VAL A 88 17.16 -11.34 -11.45
N SER A 89 17.87 -10.68 -10.51
CA SER A 89 19.33 -10.76 -10.47
C SER A 89 19.84 -12.17 -10.16
N ASN A 90 19.21 -12.88 -9.22
CA ASN A 90 19.58 -14.26 -8.87
C ASN A 90 19.36 -15.21 -10.04
N PHE A 91 18.24 -15.06 -10.76
CA PHE A 91 17.97 -15.84 -11.96
C PHE A 91 19.02 -15.58 -13.05
N MET A 92 19.31 -14.31 -13.36
CA MET A 92 20.26 -13.94 -14.41
C MET A 92 21.71 -14.34 -14.11
N ASN A 93 22.08 -14.40 -12.83
CA ASN A 93 23.40 -14.80 -12.39
C ASN A 93 23.55 -16.31 -12.17
N TYR A 94 22.45 -17.09 -12.23
CA TYR A 94 22.50 -18.53 -12.03
C TYR A 94 23.27 -19.19 -13.19
N LYS A 95 24.30 -19.97 -12.85
CA LYS A 95 25.09 -20.76 -13.80
C LYS A 95 25.03 -22.21 -13.38
N MET A 96 24.54 -23.07 -14.27
CA MET A 96 24.61 -24.50 -14.05
C MET A 96 26.06 -24.97 -14.08
N VAL A 97 26.36 -25.97 -13.25
CA VAL A 97 27.67 -26.61 -13.13
C VAL A 97 27.57 -28.02 -13.70
N ASP A 98 28.48 -28.36 -14.61
CA ASP A 98 28.49 -29.64 -15.34
C ASP A 98 28.58 -30.87 -14.42
N SER A 99 29.17 -30.72 -13.23
CA SER A 99 29.34 -31.80 -12.26
C SER A 99 28.07 -32.12 -11.45
N ARG A 100 26.95 -31.41 -11.68
CA ARG A 100 25.72 -31.54 -10.89
C ARG A 100 24.55 -32.04 -11.76
N PRO A 101 23.62 -32.85 -11.20
CA PRO A 101 22.43 -33.28 -11.93
C PRO A 101 21.58 -32.09 -12.40
N VAL A 102 21.14 -32.12 -13.66
CA VAL A 102 20.33 -31.04 -14.26
C VAL A 102 19.02 -30.85 -13.51
N MET A 103 18.37 -31.92 -13.06
CA MET A 103 17.08 -31.84 -12.36
C MET A 103 17.17 -31.12 -11.00
N GLU A 104 18.27 -31.28 -10.28
CA GLU A 104 18.47 -30.56 -9.01
C GLU A 104 18.64 -29.06 -9.25
N GLN A 105 19.45 -28.71 -10.24
CA GLN A 105 19.71 -27.32 -10.64
C GLN A 105 18.46 -26.64 -11.22
N TYR A 106 17.64 -27.38 -11.95
CA TYR A 106 16.32 -26.94 -12.42
C TYR A 106 15.38 -26.61 -11.26
N ASN A 107 15.33 -27.47 -10.24
CA ASN A 107 14.50 -27.21 -9.05
C ASN A 107 14.99 -25.99 -8.24
N GLU A 108 16.30 -25.73 -8.22
CA GLU A 108 16.86 -24.51 -7.63
C GLU A 108 16.43 -23.25 -8.38
N LEU A 109 16.49 -23.27 -9.72
CA LEU A 109 15.98 -22.18 -10.56
C LEU A 109 14.49 -21.92 -10.35
N LEU A 110 13.68 -22.97 -10.23
CA LEU A 110 12.25 -22.83 -9.92
C LEU A 110 12.01 -22.18 -8.55
N ARG A 111 12.83 -22.48 -7.54
CA ARG A 111 12.75 -21.85 -6.21
C ARG A 111 13.15 -20.37 -6.20
N ILE A 112 13.93 -19.91 -7.18
CA ILE A 112 14.27 -18.48 -7.33
C ILE A 112 13.07 -17.69 -7.89
N LEU A 113 12.16 -18.35 -8.60
CA LEU A 113 11.01 -17.71 -9.26
C LEU A 113 9.69 -17.89 -8.50
N GLY A 114 9.70 -18.67 -7.40
CA GLY A 114 8.51 -19.12 -6.66
C GLY A 114 8.42 -18.54 -5.25
#